data_AF-A0A817T4P2-F1
#
_entry.id   AF-A0A817T4P2-F1
#
_cell.length_a   1.000
_cell.length_b   1.000
_cell.length_c   1.000
_cell.angle_alpha   90.00
_cell.angle_beta   90.00
_cell.angle_gamma   90.00
#
_symmetry.space_group_name_H-M   'P 1'
#
loop_
_entity.id
_entity.type
_entity.pdbx_description
1 polymer ?
#
loop_
_entity_poly.entity_id
_entity_poly.type
_entity_poly.pdbx_seq_one_letter_code
_entity_poly.pdbx_strand_id
1 'polypeptide(L)'
;MEKINKLLLKPTSLISDTADSIKNGFKNVFNNSYNQIMCWAHMKRKVEHRLCQSNNGWYQGLQLYAPSTNNALEATNKTFKADGISRERHVLSRFLTISSSIMNNWSIERDPPLADARIFATEPTISLELWTSSYQWTKSTKDIICIPNDSSKKYYISARDLK
;
A
#
# COMPACT_ATOMS: atom_id res chain seq x y z
N MET A 1 -14.17 -14.41 -53.55
CA MET A 1 -14.46 -14.09 -52.15
C MET A 1 -15.89 -13.62 -52.06
N GLU A 2 -16.78 -14.44 -51.51
CA GLU A 2 -18.14 -13.98 -51.22
C GLU A 2 -18.08 -12.87 -50.17
N LYS A 3 -18.70 -11.74 -50.47
CA LYS A 3 -18.96 -10.72 -49.46
C LYS A 3 -19.97 -11.33 -48.51
N ILE A 4 -19.54 -11.64 -47.28
CA ILE A 4 -20.46 -12.05 -46.20
C ILE A 4 -21.58 -11.01 -46.18
N ASN A 5 -22.79 -11.45 -46.54
CA ASN A 5 -23.97 -10.61 -46.48
C ASN A 5 -24.01 -9.99 -45.10
N LYS A 6 -24.20 -8.67 -45.01
CA LYS A 6 -24.34 -7.98 -43.73
C LYS A 6 -25.57 -8.53 -43.02
N LEU A 7 -25.38 -9.63 -42.28
CA LEU A 7 -26.26 -10.04 -41.20
C LEU A 7 -26.52 -8.77 -40.40
N LEU A 8 -27.81 -8.45 -40.25
CA LEU A 8 -28.28 -7.34 -39.43
C LEU A 8 -28.04 -7.70 -37.97
N LEU A 9 -26.76 -7.70 -37.60
CA LEU A 9 -26.28 -7.94 -36.24
C LEU A 9 -26.87 -6.83 -35.38
N LYS A 10 -27.79 -7.22 -34.50
CA LYS A 10 -28.38 -6.38 -33.47
C LYS A 10 -27.84 -6.85 -32.11
N PRO A 11 -26.55 -6.63 -31.81
CA PRO A 11 -25.92 -7.12 -30.59
C PRO A 11 -26.59 -6.47 -29.37
N THR A 12 -27.19 -7.31 -28.51
CA THR A 12 -27.92 -6.86 -27.31
C THR A 12 -27.00 -6.46 -26.15
N SER A 13 -25.71 -6.78 -26.24
CA SER A 13 -24.71 -6.51 -25.19
C SER A 13 -23.37 -6.11 -25.78
N LEU A 14 -22.68 -5.16 -25.13
CA LEU A 14 -21.32 -4.73 -25.44
C LEU A 14 -20.40 -5.05 -24.25
N ILE A 15 -19.51 -6.02 -24.41
CA ILE A 15 -18.47 -6.34 -23.42
C ILE A 15 -17.22 -5.52 -23.75
N SER A 16 -16.82 -4.58 -22.89
CA SER A 16 -15.71 -3.65 -23.15
C SER A 16 -15.01 -3.21 -21.85
N ASP A 17 -13.93 -2.43 -21.95
CA ASP A 17 -13.31 -1.76 -20.79
C ASP A 17 -14.13 -0.56 -20.28
N THR A 18 -15.28 -0.28 -20.92
CA THR A 18 -16.20 0.84 -20.70
C THR A 18 -15.70 2.24 -21.07
N ALA A 19 -14.65 2.36 -21.89
CA ALA A 19 -14.23 3.64 -22.46
C ALA A 19 -15.33 4.29 -23.34
N ASP A 20 -15.50 5.61 -23.22
CA ASP A 20 -16.54 6.35 -23.94
C ASP A 20 -16.34 6.34 -25.47
N SER A 21 -15.08 6.29 -25.93
CA SER A 21 -14.75 6.11 -27.35
C SER A 21 -15.35 4.82 -27.92
N ILE A 22 -15.33 3.73 -27.15
CA ILE A 22 -15.91 2.43 -27.56
C ILE A 22 -17.44 2.49 -27.53
N LYS A 23 -18.05 3.13 -26.52
CA LYS A 23 -19.52 3.36 -26.46
C LYS A 23 -20.01 4.11 -27.69
N ASN A 24 -19.33 5.20 -28.03
CA ASN A 24 -19.67 6.08 -29.14
C ASN A 24 -19.48 5.36 -30.49
N GLY A 25 -18.35 4.67 -30.69
CA GLY A 25 -18.11 3.87 -31.88
C GLY A 25 -19.15 2.77 -32.08
N PHE A 26 -19.48 2.02 -31.03
CA PHE A 26 -20.48 0.94 -31.08
C PHE A 26 -21.89 1.48 -31.37
N LYS A 27 -22.29 2.58 -30.71
CA LYS A 27 -23.57 3.25 -30.95
C LYS A 27 -23.68 3.74 -32.40
N ASN A 28 -22.62 4.31 -32.95
CA ASN A 28 -22.61 4.80 -34.34
C ASN A 28 -22.72 3.68 -35.38
N VAL A 29 -22.19 2.49 -35.09
CA VAL A 29 -22.20 1.35 -36.02
C VAL A 29 -23.49 0.53 -35.97
N PHE A 30 -24.01 0.25 -34.76
CA PHE A 30 -25.15 -0.66 -34.58
C PHE A 30 -26.49 0.05 -34.28
N ASN A 31 -26.44 1.30 -33.81
CA ASN A 31 -27.58 2.20 -33.55
C ASN A 31 -28.80 1.54 -32.86
N ASN A 32 -28.54 0.60 -31.96
CA ASN A 32 -29.54 -0.15 -31.22
C ASN A 32 -29.41 0.09 -29.70
N SER A 33 -30.43 -0.30 -28.94
CA SER A 33 -30.30 -0.44 -27.49
C SER A 33 -29.42 -1.66 -27.17
N TYR A 34 -28.49 -1.49 -26.24
CA TYR A 34 -27.57 -2.54 -25.81
C TYR A 34 -27.25 -2.39 -24.32
N ASN A 35 -27.01 -3.52 -23.65
CA ASN A 35 -26.48 -3.55 -22.30
C ASN A 35 -24.96 -3.38 -22.35
N GLN A 36 -24.44 -2.34 -21.69
CA GLN A 36 -22.99 -2.22 -21.52
C GLN A 36 -22.52 -3.09 -20.35
N ILE A 37 -21.60 -4.01 -20.62
CA ILE A 37 -21.04 -4.94 -19.65
C ILE A 37 -19.54 -4.66 -19.52
N MET A 38 -19.09 -4.47 -18.28
CA MET A 38 -17.66 -4.35 -17.99
C MET A 38 -16.97 -5.70 -18.23
N CYS A 39 -15.93 -5.70 -19.06
CA CYS A 39 -15.12 -6.89 -19.33
C CYS A 39 -14.41 -7.36 -18.04
N TRP A 40 -14.69 -8.59 -17.62
CA TRP A 40 -14.13 -9.21 -16.41
C TRP A 40 -12.60 -9.12 -16.33
N ALA A 41 -11.89 -9.40 -17.42
CA ALA A 41 -10.42 -9.35 -17.44
C ALA A 41 -9.87 -7.93 -17.20
N HIS A 42 -10.55 -6.90 -17.72
CA HIS A 42 -10.18 -5.50 -17.49
C HIS A 42 -10.58 -5.03 -16.08
N MET A 43 -11.73 -5.47 -15.56
CA MET A 43 -12.16 -5.22 -14.19
C MET A 43 -11.16 -5.81 -13.19
N LYS A 44 -10.85 -7.10 -13.32
CA LYS A 44 -9.88 -7.82 -12.47
C LYS A 44 -8.52 -7.13 -12.44
N ARG A 45 -7.93 -6.85 -13.60
CA ARG A 45 -6.63 -6.14 -13.70
C ARG A 45 -6.64 -4.77 -13.02
N LYS A 46 -7.73 -4.01 -13.15
CA LYS A 46 -7.86 -2.67 -12.56
C LYS A 46 -8.06 -2.73 -11.04
N VAL A 47 -8.76 -3.74 -10.54
CA VAL A 47 -8.89 -4.05 -9.11
C VAL A 47 -7.55 -4.49 -8.52
N GLU A 48 -6.86 -5.46 -9.13
CA GLU A 48 -5.54 -5.93 -8.70
C GLU A 48 -4.51 -4.80 -8.66
N HIS A 49 -4.43 -3.99 -9.72
CA HIS A 49 -3.56 -2.82 -9.78
C HIS A 49 -3.84 -1.82 -8.65
N ARG A 50 -5.10 -1.54 -8.33
CA ARG A 50 -5.44 -0.65 -7.20
C ARG A 50 -5.09 -1.27 -5.85
N LEU A 51 -5.40 -2.54 -5.63
CA LEU A 51 -5.08 -3.24 -4.38
C LEU A 51 -3.56 -3.31 -4.13
N CYS A 52 -2.76 -3.58 -5.16
CA CYS A 52 -1.30 -3.57 -5.06
C CYS A 52 -0.72 -2.16 -4.83
N GLN A 53 -1.35 -1.10 -5.36
CA GLN A 53 -0.91 0.28 -5.12
C GLN A 53 -1.35 0.85 -3.77
N SER A 54 -2.43 0.34 -3.17
CA SER A 54 -2.92 0.79 -1.86
C SER A 54 -2.27 0.06 -0.68
N ASN A 55 -1.50 -1.00 -0.91
CA ASN A 55 -1.05 -1.91 0.14
C ASN A 55 0.49 -2.03 0.16
N ASN A 56 1.17 -0.99 0.65
CA ASN A 56 2.64 -0.91 0.80
C ASN A 56 3.20 -1.83 1.91
N GLY A 57 2.43 -2.85 2.31
CA GLY A 57 2.54 -3.52 3.59
C GLY A 57 2.97 -4.97 3.51
N TRP A 58 4.19 -5.25 3.05
CA TRP A 58 4.70 -6.62 2.88
C TRP A 58 5.05 -7.36 4.19
N TYR A 59 4.97 -6.70 5.36
CA TYR A 59 5.18 -7.30 6.67
C TYR A 59 3.86 -7.40 7.45
N GLN A 60 3.55 -8.61 7.89
CA GLN A 60 2.22 -9.06 8.28
C GLN A 60 1.68 -8.49 9.61
N GLY A 61 2.55 -7.92 10.46
CA GLY A 61 2.14 -7.36 11.75
C GLY A 61 1.54 -5.96 11.68
N LEU A 62 1.63 -5.24 10.55
CA LEU A 62 1.25 -3.81 10.47
C LEU A 62 -0.23 -3.60 10.88
N GLN A 63 -1.13 -4.38 10.25
CA GLN A 63 -2.58 -4.40 10.55
C GLN A 63 -2.98 -5.50 11.53
N LEU A 64 -3.15 -5.08 12.78
CA LEU A 64 -4.50 -5.18 13.35
C LEU A 64 -5.19 -3.84 13.10
N TYR A 65 -5.77 -3.73 11.90
CA TYR A 65 -6.59 -2.63 11.40
C TYR A 65 -5.91 -1.28 10.96
N ALA A 66 -4.64 -0.94 11.30
CA ALA A 66 -3.72 0.11 10.68
C ALA A 66 -2.66 -0.31 9.57
N PRO A 67 -2.61 0.10 8.26
CA PRO A 67 -1.73 -0.53 7.20
C PRO A 67 -0.19 -0.49 7.37
N SER A 68 0.52 -1.55 6.92
CA SER A 68 1.99 -1.75 7.10
C SER A 68 2.87 -0.74 6.34
N THR A 69 3.94 -0.26 6.99
CA THR A 69 4.68 0.97 6.62
C THR A 69 6.10 0.72 6.08
N ASN A 70 6.55 1.68 5.26
CA ASN A 70 7.81 1.69 4.52
C ASN A 70 9.07 1.30 5.33
N ASN A 71 9.17 1.72 6.59
CA ASN A 71 10.41 1.52 7.35
C ASN A 71 10.75 0.04 7.58
N ALA A 72 9.75 -0.84 7.63
CA ALA A 72 9.98 -2.29 7.70
C ALA A 72 10.50 -2.86 6.37
N LEU A 73 9.99 -2.38 5.21
CA LEU A 73 10.57 -2.66 3.89
C LEU A 73 12.04 -2.21 3.84
N GLU A 74 12.32 -0.97 4.24
CA GLU A 74 13.66 -0.40 4.17
C GLU A 74 14.67 -1.10 5.10
N ALA A 75 14.26 -1.45 6.33
CA ALA A 75 15.09 -2.19 7.26
C ALA A 75 15.49 -3.57 6.71
N THR A 76 14.54 -4.36 6.20
CA THR A 76 14.87 -5.66 5.61
C THR A 76 15.64 -5.51 4.30
N ASN A 77 15.33 -4.49 3.48
CA ASN A 77 16.13 -4.16 2.29
C ASN A 77 17.57 -3.76 2.64
N LYS A 78 17.81 -3.17 3.83
CA LYS A 78 19.15 -2.87 4.35
C LYS A 78 19.86 -4.16 4.76
N THR A 79 19.21 -5.05 5.50
CA THR A 79 19.69 -6.40 5.84
C THR A 79 20.05 -7.20 4.59
N PHE A 80 19.17 -7.27 3.58
CA PHE A 80 19.46 -7.92 2.30
C PHE A 80 20.71 -7.34 1.61
N LYS A 81 20.91 -6.03 1.65
CA LYS A 81 22.08 -5.35 1.06
C LYS A 81 23.38 -5.59 1.85
N ALA A 82 23.29 -5.83 3.16
CA ALA A 82 24.44 -6.04 4.05
C ALA A 82 24.84 -7.52 4.19
N ASP A 83 23.86 -8.41 4.37
CA ASP A 83 24.07 -9.75 4.91
C ASP A 83 24.15 -10.85 3.83
N GLY A 84 24.29 -10.48 2.55
CA GLY A 84 24.60 -11.47 1.51
C GLY A 84 24.45 -11.05 0.06
N ILE A 85 23.75 -9.95 -0.26
CA ILE A 85 23.61 -9.54 -1.67
C ILE A 85 24.79 -8.65 -2.12
N SER A 86 25.51 -7.95 -1.23
CA SER A 86 26.65 -7.05 -1.55
C SER A 86 26.37 -5.99 -2.63
N ARG A 87 25.09 -5.78 -3.00
CA ARG A 87 24.63 -5.06 -4.21
C ARG A 87 25.06 -5.72 -5.55
N GLU A 88 25.57 -6.94 -5.50
CA GLU A 88 25.96 -7.76 -6.64
C GLU A 88 24.74 -8.48 -7.26
N ARG A 89 24.86 -8.89 -8.53
CA ARG A 89 23.83 -9.71 -9.19
C ARG A 89 24.09 -11.19 -8.92
N HIS A 90 23.21 -11.83 -8.17
CA HIS A 90 23.26 -13.28 -7.94
C HIS A 90 22.49 -14.06 -9.00
N VAL A 91 22.98 -15.27 -9.31
CA VAL A 91 22.18 -16.29 -10.00
C VAL A 91 21.01 -16.74 -9.11
N LEU A 92 19.88 -17.11 -9.72
CA LEU A 92 18.62 -17.37 -9.02
C LEU A 92 18.76 -18.37 -7.86
N SER A 93 19.49 -19.47 -8.05
CA SER A 93 19.75 -20.46 -6.99
C SER A 93 20.44 -19.84 -5.77
N ARG A 94 21.52 -19.09 -5.99
CA ARG A 94 22.29 -18.42 -4.93
C ARG A 94 21.46 -17.35 -4.22
N PHE A 95 20.65 -16.58 -4.97
CA PHE A 95 19.70 -15.63 -4.41
C PHE A 95 18.70 -16.32 -3.47
N LEU A 96 18.04 -17.39 -3.93
CA LEU A 96 17.05 -18.13 -3.13
C LEU A 96 17.68 -18.72 -1.85
N THR A 97 18.88 -19.29 -1.91
CA THR A 97 19.58 -19.80 -0.72
C THR A 97 19.85 -18.70 0.31
N ILE A 98 20.36 -17.54 -0.14
CA ILE A 98 20.65 -16.39 0.75
C ILE A 98 19.35 -15.84 1.34
N SER A 99 18.30 -15.67 0.52
CA SER A 99 17.01 -15.16 0.98
C SER A 99 16.31 -16.07 1.98
N SER A 100 16.33 -17.39 1.77
CA SER A 100 15.81 -18.34 2.77
C SER A 100 16.61 -18.30 4.07
N SER A 101 17.94 -18.17 4.03
CA SER A 101 18.77 -18.03 5.23
C SER A 101 18.43 -16.78 6.03
N ILE A 102 18.32 -15.62 5.35
CA ILE A 102 17.97 -14.34 5.99
C ILE A 102 16.58 -14.42 6.65
N MET A 103 15.58 -14.96 5.93
CA MET A 103 14.23 -15.14 6.48
C MET A 103 14.18 -16.12 7.65
N ASN A 104 14.93 -17.23 7.57
CA ASN A 104 15.01 -18.22 8.64
C ASN A 104 15.64 -17.64 9.91
N ASN A 105 16.78 -16.95 9.78
CA ASN A 105 17.45 -16.30 10.91
C ASN A 105 16.53 -15.23 11.54
N TRP A 106 15.83 -14.44 10.71
CA TRP A 106 14.86 -13.45 11.19
C TRP A 106 13.66 -14.06 11.92
N SER A 107 13.24 -15.28 11.55
CA SER A 107 12.18 -16.01 12.22
C SER A 107 12.65 -16.60 13.55
N ILE A 108 13.87 -17.13 13.60
CA ILE A 108 14.45 -17.76 14.81
C ILE A 108 14.83 -16.70 15.84
N GLU A 109 15.54 -15.62 15.46
CA GLU A 109 15.97 -14.54 16.37
C GLU A 109 14.82 -13.86 17.14
N ARG A 110 13.57 -14.09 16.76
CA ARG A 110 12.37 -13.46 17.35
C ARG A 110 11.45 -14.47 18.05
N ASP A 111 11.86 -15.74 18.15
CA ASP A 111 11.07 -16.77 18.81
C ASP A 111 11.11 -16.60 20.35
N PRO A 112 9.99 -16.26 21.02
CA PRO A 112 9.98 -15.90 22.44
C PRO A 112 10.56 -16.91 23.45
N PRO A 113 10.60 -18.24 23.20
CA PRO A 113 11.25 -19.20 24.09
C PRO A 113 12.79 -19.11 24.13
N LEU A 114 13.43 -18.38 23.23
CA LEU A 114 14.89 -18.21 23.22
C LEU A 114 15.33 -17.14 24.24
N ALA A 115 16.40 -17.43 24.98
CA ALA A 115 16.91 -16.55 26.03
C ALA A 115 17.44 -15.19 25.52
N ASP A 116 17.80 -15.12 24.24
CA ASP A 116 18.31 -13.95 23.52
C ASP A 116 17.33 -13.40 22.46
N ALA A 117 16.05 -13.80 22.55
CA ALA A 117 15.01 -13.39 21.61
C ALA A 117 14.89 -11.85 21.48
N ARG A 118 14.87 -11.36 20.23
CA ARG A 118 14.63 -9.95 19.88
C ARG A 118 13.14 -9.63 19.96
N ILE A 119 12.64 -9.51 21.19
CA ILE A 119 11.25 -9.15 21.49
C ILE A 119 10.95 -7.72 20.99
N PHE A 120 9.75 -7.51 20.45
CA PHE A 120 9.28 -6.17 20.08
C PHE A 120 9.02 -5.32 21.33
N ALA A 121 9.54 -4.10 21.36
CA ALA A 121 9.19 -3.13 22.39
C ALA A 121 7.69 -2.79 22.28
N THR A 122 6.91 -3.20 23.28
CA THR A 122 5.47 -2.89 23.36
C THR A 122 5.20 -1.47 23.86
N GLU A 123 6.15 -0.92 24.63
CA GLU A 123 6.09 0.43 25.19
C GLU A 123 7.19 1.32 24.59
N PRO A 124 6.90 2.62 24.33
CA PRO A 124 7.90 3.55 23.83
C PRO A 124 8.95 3.85 24.90
N THR A 125 10.23 3.68 24.56
CA THR A 125 11.33 4.12 25.44
C THR A 125 11.46 5.64 25.42
N ILE A 126 10.96 6.32 26.45
CA ILE A 126 11.04 7.79 26.56
C ILE A 126 12.44 8.18 27.05
N SER A 127 13.27 8.73 26.16
CA SER A 127 14.61 9.21 26.51
C SER A 127 14.57 10.52 27.32
N LEU A 128 15.64 10.82 28.05
CA LEU A 128 15.81 12.11 28.73
C LEU A 128 15.77 13.29 27.74
N GLU A 129 16.30 13.09 26.54
CA GLU A 129 16.24 14.06 25.44
C GLU A 129 14.78 14.31 25.02
N LEU A 130 13.98 13.26 24.83
CA LEU A 130 12.56 13.37 24.47
C LEU A 130 11.73 14.03 25.58
N TRP A 131 12.03 13.73 26.85
CA TRP A 131 11.44 14.43 27.99
C TRP A 131 11.81 15.92 28.00
N THR A 132 13.08 16.25 27.76
CA THR A 132 13.59 17.62 27.78
C THR A 132 13.01 18.43 26.62
N SER A 133 12.99 17.90 25.40
CA SER A 133 12.40 18.56 24.24
C SER A 133 10.89 18.73 24.41
N SER A 134 10.17 17.74 24.93
CA SER A 134 8.73 17.87 25.26
C SER A 134 8.46 18.94 26.33
N TYR A 135 9.34 19.07 27.32
CA TYR A 135 9.23 20.10 28.36
C TYR A 135 9.53 21.52 27.83
N GLN A 136 10.53 21.67 26.97
CA GLN A 136 10.80 22.95 26.29
C GLN A 136 9.69 23.30 25.30
N TRP A 137 9.20 22.31 24.55
CA TRP A 137 8.07 22.45 23.65
C TRP A 137 6.83 22.90 24.42
N THR A 138 6.44 22.25 25.53
CA THR A 138 5.25 22.67 26.29
C THR A 138 5.35 24.13 26.78
N LYS A 139 6.55 24.61 27.15
CA LYS A 139 6.81 26.02 27.52
C LYS A 139 6.81 27.02 26.37
N SER A 140 6.99 26.60 25.11
CA SER A 140 7.00 27.53 23.98
C SER A 140 5.62 28.18 23.77
N THR A 141 5.60 29.44 23.35
CA THR A 141 4.38 30.08 22.86
C THR A 141 3.95 29.40 21.56
N LYS A 142 2.66 29.01 21.46
CA LYS A 142 2.08 28.36 20.29
C LYS A 142 0.76 29.03 19.93
N ASP A 143 0.47 29.15 18.64
CA ASP A 143 -0.80 29.68 18.19
C ASP A 143 -1.84 28.56 18.15
N ILE A 144 -2.72 28.54 19.15
CA ILE A 144 -3.78 27.56 19.31
C ILE A 144 -5.11 28.17 18.87
N ILE A 145 -5.70 27.64 17.79
CA ILE A 145 -7.04 28.01 17.34
C ILE A 145 -8.04 27.05 17.98
N CYS A 146 -9.02 27.59 18.71
CA CYS A 146 -10.12 26.81 19.26
C CYS A 146 -11.39 27.04 18.42
N ILE A 147 -11.96 25.96 17.87
CA ILE A 147 -13.25 26.00 17.18
C ILE A 147 -14.27 25.30 18.07
N PRO A 148 -15.28 26.02 18.61
CA PRO A 148 -16.39 25.39 19.30
C PRO A 148 -17.29 24.67 18.29
N ASN A 149 -17.79 23.52 18.68
CA ASN A 149 -18.79 22.73 17.98
C ASN A 149 -19.86 22.31 19.01
N ASP A 150 -21.10 22.06 18.60
CA ASP A 150 -22.27 22.00 19.51
C ASP A 150 -22.15 21.00 20.69
N SER A 151 -21.25 20.02 20.60
CA SER A 151 -20.97 19.03 21.64
C SER A 151 -19.48 18.87 22.01
N SER A 152 -18.56 19.63 21.39
CA SER A 152 -17.11 19.46 21.60
C SER A 152 -16.28 20.69 21.21
N LYS A 153 -15.13 20.89 21.87
CA LYS A 153 -14.13 21.89 21.45
C LYS A 153 -13.03 21.21 20.66
N LYS A 154 -12.71 21.71 19.47
CA LYS A 154 -11.55 21.26 18.68
C LYS A 154 -10.44 22.29 18.77
N TYR A 155 -9.25 21.84 19.13
CA TYR A 155 -8.04 22.67 19.18
C TYR A 155 -7.15 22.33 17.99
N TYR A 156 -6.65 23.37 17.34
CA TYR A 156 -5.75 23.27 16.18
C TYR A 156 -4.46 24.01 16.52
N ILE A 157 -3.33 23.40 16.20
CA ILE A 157 -1.99 23.98 16.35
C ILE A 157 -1.40 24.14 14.96
N SER A 158 -0.69 25.24 14.69
CA SER A 158 -0.05 25.45 13.40
C SER A 158 1.03 24.39 13.12
N ALA A 159 1.13 23.91 11.89
CA ALA A 159 2.12 22.89 11.51
C ALA A 159 3.58 23.35 11.72
N ARG A 160 3.82 24.66 11.83
CA ARG A 160 5.13 25.23 12.18
C ARG A 160 5.55 24.94 13.62
N ASP A 161 4.57 24.75 14.52
CA ASP A 161 4.74 24.58 15.96
C ASP A 161 4.74 23.08 16.37
N LEU A 162 4.73 22.15 15.40
CA LEU A 162 4.81 20.69 15.58
C LEU A 162 6.24 20.13 15.39
N LYS A 163 7.26 20.97 15.46
CA LYS A 163 8.67 20.62 15.29
C LYS A 163 9.38 20.42 16.64
#